data_AF-L0K1S5-F1
#
_entry.id   AF-L0K1S5-F1
#
_cell.length_a   1.000
_cell.length_b   1.000
_cell.length_c   1.000
_cell.angle_alpha   90.00
_cell.angle_beta   90.00
_cell.angle_gamma   90.00
#
_symmetry.space_group_name_H-M   'P 1'
#
loop_
_entity.id
_entity.type
_entity.pdbx_description
1 polymer ?
#
loop_
_entity_poly.entity_id
_entity_poly.type
_entity_poly.pdbx_seq_one_letter_code
_entity_poly.pdbx_strand_id
1 'polypeptide(L)'
;MADSNEDVDVVDADGLEEEVTALIGALRTAEEPDDELRRRAESVVGELQDLLAAADGGHAPIDTRTGGTITPLSPTPERIDLVDVAHALSNLSRFTGQGKYFYSVARHSVHVSREVEARGGDRSAQQWGLLHDASEAYLSDVPAPVKRSLPGYTRAERRLQTAVRDAVGLELTANAERLVDTVDADVGRYELAVHFPNEIREKPALKYVPDDIDPATDAKTLFLERARSLGIEID
;
A
#
# COMPACT_ATOMS: atom_id res chain seq x y z
N MET A 1 28.57 21.62 -24.57
CA MET A 1 28.24 20.82 -23.37
C MET A 1 26.83 20.34 -23.61
N ALA A 2 26.67 19.02 -23.68
CA ALA A 2 25.48 18.37 -24.21
C ALA A 2 24.28 18.64 -23.30
N ASP A 3 23.22 19.12 -23.92
CA ASP A 3 21.87 19.17 -23.38
C ASP A 3 21.30 17.77 -23.59
N SER A 4 21.34 16.94 -22.55
CA SER A 4 20.69 15.63 -22.56
C SER A 4 19.24 15.86 -22.15
N ASN A 5 18.39 16.13 -23.15
CA ASN A 5 16.97 15.84 -23.03
C ASN A 5 16.86 14.35 -22.72
N GLU A 6 16.50 14.02 -21.48
CA GLU A 6 15.92 12.73 -21.17
C GLU A 6 14.67 12.59 -22.02
N ASP A 7 14.61 11.54 -22.84
CA ASP A 7 13.44 11.16 -23.61
C ASP A 7 12.29 10.94 -22.62
N VAL A 8 11.46 11.98 -22.42
CA VAL A 8 10.13 11.83 -21.84
C VAL A 8 9.38 10.97 -22.85
N ASP A 9 9.08 9.72 -22.49
CA ASP A 9 8.19 8.85 -23.25
C ASP A 9 6.91 9.65 -23.56
N VAL A 10 6.83 10.18 -24.78
CA VAL A 10 5.65 10.88 -25.24
C VAL A 10 4.60 9.80 -25.38
N VAL A 11 3.66 9.75 -24.44
CA VAL A 11 2.53 8.84 -24.50
C VAL A 11 1.88 8.99 -25.88
N ASP A 12 1.87 7.91 -26.65
CA ASP A 12 1.26 7.87 -27.99
C ASP A 12 -0.26 7.99 -27.84
N ALA A 13 -0.76 9.22 -27.99
CA ALA A 13 -2.17 9.53 -27.80
C ALA A 13 -3.08 8.79 -28.79
N ASP A 14 -2.60 8.56 -30.02
CA ASP A 14 -3.35 7.83 -31.05
C ASP A 14 -3.43 6.34 -30.71
N GLY A 15 -2.33 5.74 -30.25
CA GLY A 15 -2.31 4.36 -29.75
C GLY A 15 -3.22 4.15 -28.54
N LEU A 16 -3.25 5.10 -27.61
CA LEU A 16 -4.09 5.03 -26.41
C LEU A 16 -5.59 5.11 -26.75
N GLU A 17 -5.99 5.90 -27.75
CA GLU A 17 -7.40 5.98 -28.18
C GLU A 17 -7.91 4.63 -28.70
N GLU A 18 -7.10 3.93 -29.50
CA GLU A 18 -7.39 2.59 -29.98
C GLU A 18 -7.51 1.59 -28.83
N GLU A 19 -6.59 1.65 -27.85
CA GLU A 19 -6.61 0.77 -26.69
C GLU A 19 -7.83 0.98 -25.79
N VAL A 20 -8.20 2.22 -25.50
CA VAL A 20 -9.42 2.56 -24.75
C VAL A 20 -10.65 1.99 -25.44
N THR A 21 -10.75 2.16 -26.76
CA THR A 21 -11.87 1.67 -27.56
C THR A 21 -11.97 0.14 -27.50
N ALA A 22 -10.85 -0.55 -27.69
CA ALA A 22 -10.78 -2.01 -27.61
C ALA A 22 -11.13 -2.53 -26.20
N LEU A 23 -10.66 -1.85 -25.16
CA LEU A 23 -10.94 -2.19 -23.76
C LEU A 23 -12.43 -2.05 -23.43
N ILE A 24 -13.06 -0.94 -23.82
CA ILE A 24 -14.51 -0.74 -23.65
C ILE A 24 -15.30 -1.85 -24.33
N GLY A 25 -14.88 -2.25 -25.54
CA GLY A 25 -15.48 -3.38 -26.26
C GLY A 25 -15.41 -4.67 -25.46
N ALA A 26 -14.22 -5.04 -24.97
CA ALA A 26 -14.00 -6.25 -24.19
C ALA A 26 -14.81 -6.27 -22.87
N LEU A 27 -14.80 -5.16 -22.13
CA LEU A 27 -15.54 -5.03 -20.87
C LEU A 27 -17.06 -5.13 -21.04
N ARG A 28 -17.62 -4.66 -22.16
CA ARG A 28 -19.06 -4.77 -22.45
C ARG A 28 -19.50 -6.20 -22.75
N THR A 29 -18.59 -7.02 -23.27
CA THR A 29 -18.88 -8.41 -23.65
C THR A 29 -18.53 -9.44 -22.59
N ALA A 30 -17.69 -9.06 -21.62
CA ALA A 30 -17.28 -9.95 -20.54
C ALA A 30 -18.42 -10.18 -19.54
N GLU A 31 -18.76 -11.45 -19.28
CA GLU A 31 -19.65 -11.80 -18.15
C GLU A 31 -18.96 -11.49 -16.81
N GLU A 32 -17.68 -11.86 -16.68
CA GLU A 32 -16.78 -11.45 -15.60
C GLU A 32 -15.39 -11.13 -16.15
N PRO A 33 -14.78 -9.97 -15.81
CA PRO A 33 -13.44 -9.64 -16.25
C PRO A 33 -12.39 -10.55 -15.59
N ASP A 34 -11.57 -11.20 -16.41
CA ASP A 34 -10.39 -11.95 -15.94
C ASP A 34 -9.24 -11.01 -15.52
N ASP A 35 -8.19 -11.60 -14.93
CA ASP A 35 -7.06 -10.83 -14.41
C ASP A 35 -6.26 -10.13 -15.52
N GLU A 36 -6.27 -10.65 -16.75
CA GLU A 36 -5.58 -10.04 -17.87
C GLU A 36 -6.31 -8.79 -18.35
N LEU A 37 -7.64 -8.87 -18.51
CA LEU A 37 -8.47 -7.73 -18.86
C LEU A 37 -8.39 -6.62 -17.81
N ARG A 38 -8.33 -6.99 -16.52
CA ARG A 38 -8.10 -6.03 -15.43
C ARG A 38 -6.72 -5.37 -15.50
N ARG A 39 -5.65 -6.15 -15.70
CA ARG A 39 -4.29 -5.59 -15.85
C ARG A 39 -4.23 -4.60 -17.01
N ARG A 40 -4.82 -4.96 -18.14
CA ARG A 40 -4.90 -4.09 -19.31
C ARG A 40 -5.69 -2.81 -19.00
N ALA A 41 -6.83 -2.92 -18.32
CA ALA A 41 -7.61 -1.76 -17.91
C ALA A 41 -6.81 -0.81 -17.00
N GLU A 42 -6.08 -1.35 -16.03
CA GLU A 42 -5.22 -0.57 -15.13
C GLU A 42 -4.08 0.14 -15.87
N SER A 43 -3.50 -0.48 -16.92
CA SER A 43 -2.47 0.16 -17.76
C SER A 43 -3.04 1.38 -18.47
N VAL A 44 -4.13 1.19 -19.20
CA VAL A 44 -4.80 2.25 -19.98
C VAL A 44 -5.23 3.41 -19.09
N VAL A 45 -5.85 3.11 -17.94
CA VAL A 45 -6.23 4.14 -16.96
C VAL A 45 -5.00 4.89 -16.43
N GLY A 46 -3.92 4.16 -16.16
CA GLY A 46 -2.66 4.75 -15.73
C GLY A 46 -2.05 5.72 -16.73
N GLU A 47 -2.06 5.37 -18.02
CA GLU A 47 -1.58 6.24 -19.10
C GLU A 47 -2.45 7.47 -19.25
N LEU A 48 -3.78 7.32 -19.16
CA LEU A 48 -4.71 8.45 -19.13
C LEU A 48 -4.44 9.37 -17.93
N GLN A 49 -4.16 8.82 -16.75
CA GLN A 49 -3.80 9.60 -15.56
C GLN A 49 -2.51 10.39 -15.76
N ASP A 50 -1.48 9.78 -16.37
CA ASP A 50 -0.19 10.44 -16.62
C ASP A 50 -0.34 11.54 -17.70
N LEU A 51 -1.16 11.34 -18.73
CA LEU A 51 -1.52 12.37 -19.71
C LEU A 51 -2.27 13.56 -19.08
N LEU A 52 -3.29 13.27 -18.25
CA LEU A 52 -4.04 14.30 -17.54
C LEU A 52 -3.12 15.11 -16.63
N ALA A 53 -2.22 14.43 -15.91
CA ALA A 53 -1.23 15.09 -15.08
C ALA A 53 -0.29 15.97 -15.90
N ALA A 54 0.26 15.47 -17.02
CA ALA A 54 1.13 16.25 -17.90
C ALA A 54 0.44 17.52 -18.44
N ALA A 55 -0.85 17.44 -18.78
CA ALA A 55 -1.64 18.59 -19.20
C ALA A 55 -1.85 19.63 -18.08
N ASP A 56 -1.81 19.21 -16.80
CA ASP A 56 -1.93 20.05 -15.62
C ASP A 56 -0.56 20.43 -15.00
N GLY A 57 0.54 20.23 -15.72
CA GLY A 57 1.90 20.57 -15.26
C GLY A 57 2.60 19.51 -14.41
N GLY A 58 2.04 18.29 -14.35
CA GLY A 58 2.55 17.12 -13.65
C GLY A 58 1.71 16.71 -12.45
N HIS A 59 2.03 15.56 -11.86
CA HIS A 59 1.42 15.14 -10.60
C HIS A 59 1.84 16.09 -9.47
N ALA A 60 0.88 16.55 -8.67
CA ALA A 60 1.13 17.52 -7.60
C ALA A 60 1.63 16.87 -6.29
N PRO A 61 2.53 17.55 -5.56
CA PRO A 61 3.00 17.07 -4.26
C PRO A 61 2.00 17.32 -3.13
N ILE A 62 2.15 16.57 -2.05
CA ILE A 62 1.54 16.82 -0.74
C ILE A 62 2.64 17.06 0.31
N ASP A 63 2.33 17.86 1.33
CA ASP A 63 3.23 18.10 2.46
C ASP A 63 3.26 16.89 3.41
N THR A 64 4.43 16.61 3.99
CA THR A 64 4.62 15.55 4.98
C THR A 64 4.84 16.12 6.39
N ARG A 65 4.77 15.25 7.41
CA ARG A 65 4.77 15.69 8.82
C ARG A 65 6.12 16.27 9.25
N THR A 66 7.24 15.79 8.73
CA THR A 66 8.58 16.32 9.01
C THR A 66 8.88 17.61 8.25
N GLY A 67 7.96 18.09 7.40
CA GLY A 67 8.11 19.31 6.60
C GLY A 67 8.70 19.08 5.21
N GLY A 68 8.75 17.81 4.77
CA GLY A 68 9.07 17.43 3.40
C GLY A 68 7.84 17.45 2.50
N THR A 69 8.02 16.93 1.29
CA THR A 69 6.95 16.76 0.30
C THR A 69 7.14 15.47 -0.46
N ILE A 70 6.04 14.85 -0.87
CA ILE A 70 6.03 13.68 -1.77
C ILE A 70 4.94 13.86 -2.83
N THR A 71 5.17 13.34 -4.03
CA THR A 71 4.17 13.27 -5.10
C THR A 71 3.60 11.84 -5.14
N PRO A 72 2.44 11.54 -4.55
CA PRO A 72 1.99 10.15 -4.34
C PRO A 72 1.83 9.34 -5.64
N LEU A 73 1.43 9.97 -6.73
CA LEU A 73 1.24 9.32 -8.04
C LEU A 73 2.52 9.22 -8.88
N SER A 74 3.59 9.89 -8.45
CA SER A 74 4.93 9.86 -9.05
C SER A 74 6.00 9.89 -7.95
N PRO A 75 6.03 8.88 -7.06
CA PRO A 75 6.86 8.91 -5.87
C PRO A 75 8.34 8.69 -6.20
N THR A 76 9.24 9.33 -5.44
CA THR A 76 10.67 9.04 -5.48
C THR A 76 11.12 8.47 -4.13
N PRO A 77 11.96 7.43 -4.09
CA PRO A 77 12.38 6.77 -2.85
C PRO A 77 12.97 7.74 -1.80
N GLU A 78 13.72 8.75 -2.25
CA GLU A 78 14.41 9.72 -1.38
C GLU A 78 13.46 10.66 -0.64
N ARG A 79 12.17 10.68 -1.00
CA ARG A 79 11.13 11.49 -0.34
C ARG A 79 10.34 10.69 0.70
N ILE A 80 10.64 9.41 0.88
CA ILE A 80 9.95 8.55 1.82
C ILE A 80 10.70 8.56 3.16
N ASP A 81 10.05 9.11 4.17
CA ASP A 81 10.56 9.17 5.54
C ASP A 81 9.72 8.23 6.43
N LEU A 82 10.38 7.33 7.17
CA LEU A 82 9.69 6.36 8.02
C LEU A 82 8.94 7.02 9.19
N VAL A 83 9.39 8.18 9.67
CA VAL A 83 8.71 8.98 10.70
C VAL A 83 7.41 9.55 10.16
N ASP A 84 7.39 9.95 8.89
CA ASP A 84 6.17 10.41 8.20
C ASP A 84 5.20 9.27 7.96
N VAL A 85 5.68 8.13 7.46
CA VAL A 85 4.88 6.91 7.29
C VAL A 85 4.26 6.50 8.62
N ALA A 86 5.07 6.33 9.66
CA ALA A 86 4.59 5.96 10.98
C ALA A 86 3.57 6.96 11.54
N HIS A 87 3.77 8.27 11.30
CA HIS A 87 2.83 9.29 11.72
C HIS A 87 1.49 9.17 10.99
N ALA A 88 1.49 9.11 9.67
CA ALA A 88 0.28 9.03 8.87
C ALA A 88 -0.50 7.74 9.18
N LEU A 89 0.16 6.58 9.15
CA LEU A 89 -0.48 5.28 9.44
C LEU A 89 -1.06 5.19 10.86
N SER A 90 -0.50 5.94 11.82
CA SER A 90 -1.02 5.99 13.19
C SER A 90 -2.29 6.83 13.33
N ASN A 91 -2.57 7.71 12.37
CA ASN A 91 -3.78 8.53 12.33
C ASN A 91 -4.86 7.95 11.40
N LEU A 92 -4.49 7.07 10.48
CA LEU A 92 -5.44 6.38 9.60
C LEU A 92 -6.15 5.27 10.34
N SER A 93 -7.48 5.38 10.49
CA SER A 93 -8.29 4.31 11.05
C SER A 93 -8.55 3.24 10.01
N ARG A 94 -8.28 1.99 10.37
CA ARG A 94 -8.81 0.83 9.63
C ARG A 94 -10.31 0.82 9.64
N PHE A 95 -10.85 0.10 8.66
CA PHE A 95 -12.29 -0.10 8.46
C PHE A 95 -13.06 1.20 8.24
N THR A 96 -12.39 2.24 7.75
CA THR A 96 -12.99 3.57 7.56
C THR A 96 -13.66 4.09 8.85
N GLY A 97 -13.08 3.76 10.01
CA GLY A 97 -13.58 4.18 11.32
C GLY A 97 -14.88 3.51 11.79
N GLN A 98 -15.37 2.47 11.10
CA GLN A 98 -16.63 1.79 11.46
C GLN A 98 -16.46 0.73 12.56
N GLY A 99 -15.22 0.44 12.97
CA GLY A 99 -14.95 -0.49 14.06
C GLY A 99 -15.41 0.07 15.41
N LYS A 100 -15.71 -0.84 16.36
CA LYS A 100 -16.17 -0.47 17.72
C LYS A 100 -15.25 0.49 18.48
N TYR A 101 -13.96 0.46 18.18
CA TYR A 101 -12.92 1.34 18.72
C TYR A 101 -11.95 1.71 17.61
N PHE A 102 -11.27 2.86 17.75
CA PHE A 102 -10.21 3.28 16.84
C PHE A 102 -9.12 2.21 16.76
N TYR A 103 -8.77 1.82 15.54
CA TYR A 103 -7.71 0.86 15.27
C TYR A 103 -6.93 1.35 14.06
N SER A 104 -5.71 1.81 14.30
CA SER A 104 -4.89 2.46 13.26
C SER A 104 -4.25 1.45 12.31
N VAL A 105 -3.96 1.86 11.07
CA VAL A 105 -3.16 1.08 10.12
C VAL A 105 -1.79 0.72 10.72
N ALA A 106 -1.13 1.64 11.44
CA ALA A 106 0.17 1.35 12.06
C ALA A 106 0.12 0.17 13.05
N ARG A 107 -0.96 0.03 13.83
CA ARG A 107 -1.15 -1.12 14.75
C ARG A 107 -1.30 -2.42 13.99
N HIS A 108 -2.06 -2.40 12.91
CA HIS A 108 -2.20 -3.54 12.02
C HIS A 108 -0.86 -3.94 11.41
N SER A 109 -0.08 -3.00 10.87
CA SER A 109 1.23 -3.32 10.28
C SER A 109 2.21 -3.91 11.28
N VAL A 110 2.20 -3.43 12.54
CA VAL A 110 2.97 -4.06 13.63
C VAL A 110 2.49 -5.48 13.90
N HIS A 111 1.18 -5.71 13.95
CA HIS A 111 0.59 -7.02 14.17
C HIS A 111 0.97 -8.01 13.04
N VAL A 112 0.87 -7.59 11.78
CA VAL A 112 1.32 -8.37 10.61
C VAL A 112 2.81 -8.70 10.74
N SER A 113 3.67 -7.71 11.01
CA SER A 113 5.11 -7.93 11.18
C SER A 113 5.46 -8.93 12.29
N ARG A 114 4.73 -8.90 13.41
CA ARG A 114 4.91 -9.82 14.55
C ARG A 114 4.39 -11.22 14.24
N GLU A 115 3.27 -11.33 13.54
CA GLU A 115 2.71 -12.62 13.11
C GLU A 115 3.61 -13.28 12.06
N VAL A 116 4.21 -12.52 11.14
CA VAL A 116 5.21 -13.03 10.19
C VAL A 116 6.41 -13.63 10.95
N GLU A 117 6.93 -12.92 11.96
CA GLU A 117 8.01 -13.42 12.82
C GLU A 117 7.60 -14.71 13.54
N ALA A 118 6.40 -14.75 14.14
CA ALA A 118 5.88 -15.93 14.84
C ALA A 118 5.65 -17.13 13.91
N ARG A 119 5.40 -16.88 12.62
CA ARG A 119 5.31 -17.92 11.58
C ARG A 119 6.65 -18.37 11.02
N GLY A 120 7.76 -17.78 11.46
CA GLY A 120 9.11 -18.14 11.03
C GLY A 120 9.54 -17.45 9.73
N GLY A 121 8.91 -16.34 9.37
CA GLY A 121 9.37 -15.49 8.27
C GLY A 121 10.77 -14.94 8.54
N ASP A 122 11.58 -14.82 7.48
CA ASP A 122 12.90 -14.21 7.56
C ASP A 122 12.82 -12.70 7.82
N ARG A 123 13.97 -12.05 8.00
CA ARG A 123 14.02 -10.63 8.36
C ARG A 123 13.37 -9.74 7.28
N SER A 124 13.57 -10.05 5.99
CA SER A 124 12.96 -9.26 4.91
C SER A 124 11.44 -9.43 4.87
N ALA A 125 10.91 -10.63 5.13
CA ALA A 125 9.47 -10.83 5.31
C ALA A 125 8.93 -10.04 6.51
N GLN A 126 9.66 -9.98 7.63
CA GLN A 126 9.24 -9.22 8.82
C GLN A 126 9.24 -7.71 8.57
N GLN A 127 10.25 -7.20 7.84
CA GLN A 127 10.32 -5.80 7.40
C GLN A 127 9.18 -5.48 6.44
N TRP A 128 8.93 -6.34 5.45
CA TRP A 128 7.80 -6.15 4.53
C TRP A 128 6.45 -6.23 5.25
N GLY A 129 6.28 -7.15 6.20
CA GLY A 129 5.09 -7.20 7.03
C GLY A 129 4.80 -5.89 7.78
N LEU A 130 5.84 -5.13 8.16
CA LEU A 130 5.68 -3.80 8.76
C LEU A 130 5.37 -2.71 7.72
N LEU A 131 5.90 -2.83 6.49
CA LEU A 131 5.87 -1.80 5.45
C LEU A 131 4.83 -2.04 4.34
N HIS A 132 4.11 -3.16 4.33
CA HIS A 132 3.22 -3.55 3.23
C HIS A 132 2.11 -2.51 2.95
N ASP A 133 1.60 -1.89 4.02
CA ASP A 133 0.59 -0.81 3.98
C ASP A 133 1.22 0.59 3.99
N ALA A 134 2.54 0.74 3.83
CA ALA A 134 3.20 2.04 3.89
C ALA A 134 2.74 3.02 2.79
N SER A 135 2.26 2.51 1.65
CA SER A 135 1.64 3.32 0.59
C SER A 135 0.38 4.06 1.07
N GLU A 136 -0.34 3.51 2.05
CA GLU A 136 -1.55 4.13 2.61
C GLU A 136 -1.25 5.43 3.35
N ALA A 137 -0.01 5.65 3.80
CA ALA A 137 0.43 6.93 4.34
C ALA A 137 0.22 8.09 3.35
N TYR A 138 0.21 7.80 2.05
CA TYR A 138 0.11 8.77 0.98
C TYR A 138 -1.17 8.64 0.14
N LEU A 139 -1.80 7.45 0.13
CA LEU A 139 -3.04 7.17 -0.62
C LEU A 139 -4.29 7.00 0.25
N SER A 140 -4.16 7.02 1.58
CA SER A 140 -5.19 6.62 2.56
C SER A 140 -5.48 5.12 2.59
N ASP A 141 -6.02 4.62 3.72
CA ASP A 141 -6.62 3.29 3.81
C ASP A 141 -7.95 3.26 3.04
N VAL A 142 -7.98 2.51 1.94
CA VAL A 142 -9.18 2.27 1.17
C VAL A 142 -9.65 0.83 1.42
N PRO A 143 -10.89 0.59 1.86
CA PRO A 143 -11.35 -0.78 2.09
C PRO A 143 -11.25 -1.65 0.83
N ALA A 144 -10.83 -2.90 0.98
CA ALA A 144 -10.63 -3.82 -0.14
C ALA A 144 -11.81 -3.93 -1.12
N PRO A 145 -13.09 -3.92 -0.70
CA PRO A 145 -14.22 -3.91 -1.64
C PRO A 145 -14.27 -2.66 -2.52
N VAL A 146 -13.86 -1.51 -1.99
CA VAL A 146 -13.79 -0.24 -2.72
C VAL A 146 -12.57 -0.20 -3.62
N LYS A 147 -11.38 -0.63 -3.14
CA LYS A 147 -10.14 -0.72 -3.94
C LYS A 147 -10.38 -1.44 -5.28
N ARG A 148 -11.13 -2.56 -5.26
CA ARG A 148 -11.49 -3.35 -6.47
C ARG A 148 -12.32 -2.61 -7.51
N SER A 149 -12.95 -1.50 -7.15
CA SER A 149 -13.78 -0.67 -8.02
C SER A 149 -13.15 0.68 -8.34
N LEU A 150 -11.92 0.94 -7.88
CA LEU A 150 -11.18 2.18 -8.13
C LEU A 150 -10.07 1.94 -9.16
N PRO A 151 -10.32 2.23 -10.45
CA PRO A 151 -9.31 2.04 -11.48
C PRO A 151 -8.13 2.99 -11.26
N GLY A 152 -6.90 2.50 -11.49
CA GLY A 152 -5.67 3.27 -11.33
C GLY A 152 -5.11 3.29 -9.90
N TYR A 153 -5.93 2.99 -8.88
CA TYR A 153 -5.48 2.93 -7.49
C TYR A 153 -4.42 1.84 -7.30
N THR A 154 -4.66 0.65 -7.84
CA THR A 154 -3.74 -0.49 -7.72
C THR A 154 -2.38 -0.18 -8.34
N ARG A 155 -2.36 0.53 -9.47
CA ARG A 155 -1.12 1.00 -10.11
C ARG A 155 -0.36 1.99 -9.23
N ALA A 156 -1.05 2.99 -8.68
CA ALA A 156 -0.45 3.98 -7.78
C ALA A 156 0.11 3.32 -6.51
N GLU A 157 -0.64 2.40 -5.91
CA GLU A 157 -0.23 1.64 -4.74
C GLU A 157 1.04 0.82 -5.00
N ARG A 158 1.12 0.11 -6.13
CA ARG A 158 2.33 -0.65 -6.53
C ARG A 158 3.56 0.24 -6.74
N ARG A 159 3.37 1.42 -7.37
CA ARG A 159 4.45 2.41 -7.56
C ARG A 159 4.99 2.88 -6.21
N LEU A 160 4.11 3.25 -5.28
CA LEU A 160 4.49 3.65 -3.93
C LEU A 160 5.13 2.51 -3.14
N GLN A 161 4.58 1.30 -3.19
CA GLN A 161 5.17 0.13 -2.52
C GLN A 161 6.58 -0.16 -3.04
N THR A 162 6.82 0.02 -4.34
CA THR A 162 8.16 -0.09 -4.92
C THR A 162 9.08 0.99 -4.37
N ALA A 163 8.66 2.26 -4.43
CA ALA A 163 9.44 3.36 -3.88
C ALA A 163 9.75 3.18 -2.38
N VAL A 164 8.81 2.66 -1.58
CA VAL A 164 9.02 2.33 -0.16
C VAL A 164 10.11 1.28 0.00
N ARG A 165 10.08 0.19 -0.77
CA ARG A 165 11.10 -0.86 -0.71
C ARG A 165 12.47 -0.31 -1.08
N ASP A 166 12.54 0.49 -2.14
CA ASP A 166 13.78 1.12 -2.60
C ASP A 166 14.34 2.07 -1.54
N ALA A 167 13.48 2.87 -0.88
CA ALA A 167 13.87 3.82 0.15
C ALA A 167 14.55 3.15 1.36
N VAL A 168 14.16 1.92 1.69
CA VAL A 168 14.74 1.15 2.80
C VAL A 168 15.72 0.06 2.34
N GLY A 169 16.04 -0.03 1.04
CA GLY A 169 16.90 -1.07 0.47
C GLY A 169 16.40 -2.50 0.70
N LEU A 170 15.09 -2.72 0.68
CA LEU A 170 14.47 -4.00 1.01
C LEU A 170 14.33 -4.91 -0.21
N GLU A 171 15.20 -5.91 -0.29
CA GLU A 171 15.08 -7.02 -1.23
C GLU A 171 14.11 -8.09 -0.72
N LEU A 172 13.07 -8.37 -1.50
CA LEU A 172 12.00 -9.29 -1.12
C LEU A 172 11.92 -10.48 -2.07
N THR A 173 11.96 -11.69 -1.51
CA THR A 173 11.71 -12.91 -2.30
C THR A 173 10.20 -13.11 -2.50
N ALA A 174 9.82 -13.76 -3.60
CA ALA A 174 8.41 -14.10 -3.84
C ALA A 174 7.80 -15.01 -2.76
N ASN A 175 8.63 -15.79 -2.03
CA ASN A 175 8.15 -16.57 -0.88
C ASN A 175 7.83 -15.68 0.33
N ALA A 176 8.69 -14.68 0.59
CA ALA A 176 8.47 -13.72 1.67
C ALA A 176 7.22 -12.87 1.40
N GLU A 177 7.05 -12.41 0.16
CA GLU A 177 5.86 -11.67 -0.28
C GLU A 177 4.57 -12.48 -0.05
N ARG A 178 4.52 -13.73 -0.56
CA ARG A 178 3.36 -14.62 -0.34
C ARG A 178 3.07 -14.90 1.13
N LEU A 179 4.11 -15.01 1.97
CA LEU A 179 3.93 -15.19 3.41
C LEU A 179 3.26 -13.96 4.02
N VAL A 180 3.72 -12.75 3.68
CA VAL A 180 3.13 -11.50 4.17
C VAL A 180 1.69 -11.36 3.71
N ASP A 181 1.38 -11.62 2.44
CA ASP A 181 -0.01 -11.57 1.93
C ASP A 181 -0.94 -12.53 2.69
N THR A 182 -0.47 -13.73 2.98
CA THR A 182 -1.23 -14.73 3.75
C THR A 182 -1.44 -14.26 5.19
N VAL A 183 -0.41 -13.68 5.81
CA VAL A 183 -0.49 -13.17 7.18
C VAL A 183 -1.41 -11.96 7.28
N ASP A 184 -1.28 -10.98 6.38
CA ASP A 184 -2.17 -9.81 6.33
C ASP A 184 -3.64 -10.26 6.20
N ALA A 185 -3.93 -11.18 5.27
CA ALA A 185 -5.29 -11.69 5.11
C ALA A 185 -5.82 -12.37 6.39
N ASP A 186 -5.00 -13.16 7.10
CA ASP A 186 -5.39 -13.82 8.35
C ASP A 186 -5.60 -12.82 9.49
N VAL A 187 -4.68 -11.88 9.64
CA VAL A 187 -4.73 -10.80 10.62
C VAL A 187 -5.96 -9.92 10.39
N GLY A 188 -6.21 -9.49 9.15
CA GLY A 188 -7.39 -8.69 8.79
C GLY A 188 -8.72 -9.41 9.09
N ARG A 189 -8.80 -10.73 8.86
CA ARG A 189 -9.98 -11.53 9.26
C ARG A 189 -10.14 -11.60 10.77
N TYR A 190 -9.04 -11.81 11.50
CA TYR A 190 -9.05 -11.78 12.96
C TYR A 190 -9.55 -10.42 13.48
N GLU A 191 -9.02 -9.32 12.95
CA GLU A 191 -9.39 -7.97 13.36
C GLU A 191 -10.87 -7.68 13.05
N LEU A 192 -11.38 -8.08 11.89
CA LEU A 192 -12.80 -7.95 11.56
C LEU A 192 -13.70 -8.69 12.56
N ALA A 193 -13.30 -9.87 13.02
CA ALA A 193 -14.03 -10.63 14.04
C ALA A 193 -13.96 -9.96 15.43
N VAL A 194 -12.87 -9.28 15.75
CA VAL A 194 -12.71 -8.55 17.02
C VAL A 194 -13.44 -7.21 17.02
N HIS A 195 -13.34 -6.43 15.94
CA HIS A 195 -13.78 -5.03 15.90
C HIS A 195 -15.24 -4.83 15.50
N PHE A 196 -15.93 -5.86 15.04
CA PHE A 196 -17.34 -5.80 14.64
C PHE A 196 -18.19 -6.83 15.38
N PRO A 197 -19.47 -6.53 15.66
CA PRO A 197 -20.34 -7.39 16.48
C PRO A 197 -20.86 -8.65 15.75
N ASN A 198 -20.27 -9.04 14.61
CA ASN A 198 -20.79 -10.16 13.82
C ASN A 198 -20.16 -11.48 14.25
N GLU A 199 -20.88 -12.24 15.08
CA GLU A 199 -20.46 -13.53 15.64
C GLU A 199 -20.26 -14.65 14.60
N ILE A 200 -20.68 -14.43 13.34
CA ILE A 200 -20.54 -15.40 12.25
C ILE A 200 -19.12 -15.38 11.65
N ARG A 201 -18.33 -14.32 11.91
CA ARG A 201 -16.99 -14.21 11.33
C ARG A 201 -16.05 -15.24 11.93
N GLU A 202 -15.49 -16.08 11.06
CA GLU A 202 -14.39 -16.98 11.44
C GLU A 202 -13.22 -16.15 11.98
N LYS A 203 -12.69 -16.56 13.14
CA LYS A 203 -11.52 -15.96 13.76
C LYS A 203 -10.32 -16.90 13.56
N PRO A 204 -9.42 -16.61 12.59
CA PRO A 204 -8.27 -17.47 12.35
C PRO A 204 -7.41 -17.62 13.60
N ALA A 205 -6.78 -18.79 13.76
CA ALA A 205 -5.78 -19.00 14.78
C ALA A 205 -4.47 -18.30 14.37
N LEU A 206 -4.12 -17.23 15.09
CA LEU A 206 -2.85 -16.54 14.93
C LEU A 206 -1.78 -17.13 15.87
N LYS A 207 -0.51 -17.05 15.50
CA LYS A 207 0.61 -17.51 16.34
C LYS A 207 1.06 -16.45 17.33
N TYR A 208 0.96 -15.18 16.96
CA TYR A 208 1.17 -14.01 17.78
C TYR A 208 -0.19 -13.52 18.31
N VAL A 209 -0.26 -13.26 19.62
CA VAL A 209 -1.49 -12.82 20.25
C VAL A 209 -1.46 -11.28 20.36
N PRO A 210 -2.39 -10.54 19.73
CA PRO A 210 -2.33 -9.08 19.71
C PRO A 210 -2.50 -8.41 21.08
N ASP A 211 -2.98 -9.12 22.11
CA ASP A 211 -3.00 -8.62 23.50
C ASP A 211 -1.58 -8.36 24.06
N ASP A 212 -0.55 -8.89 23.41
CA ASP A 212 0.87 -8.58 23.70
C ASP A 212 1.29 -7.20 23.17
N ILE A 213 0.49 -6.56 22.32
CA ILE A 213 0.69 -5.17 21.89
C ILE A 213 0.04 -4.28 22.93
N ASP A 214 0.87 -3.58 23.72
CA ASP A 214 0.39 -2.70 24.78
C ASP A 214 -0.69 -1.72 24.23
N PRO A 215 -1.93 -1.79 24.73
CA PRO A 215 -2.99 -0.88 24.31
C PRO A 215 -2.74 0.56 24.75
N ALA A 216 -1.89 0.79 25.75
CA ALA A 216 -1.53 2.12 26.24
C ALA A 216 -0.43 2.80 25.41
N THR A 217 0.45 2.03 24.77
CA THR A 217 1.49 2.58 23.89
C THR A 217 0.85 3.12 22.61
N ASP A 218 1.23 4.33 22.21
CA ASP A 218 0.70 4.91 20.98
C ASP A 218 1.20 4.14 19.74
N ALA A 219 0.36 4.08 18.70
CA ALA A 219 0.62 3.28 17.50
C ALA A 219 1.90 3.70 16.75
N LYS A 220 2.25 4.99 16.81
CA LYS A 220 3.44 5.53 16.14
C LYS A 220 4.70 5.01 16.81
N THR A 221 4.73 5.04 18.15
CA THR A 221 5.84 4.50 18.93
C THR A 221 6.01 3.01 18.67
N LEU A 222 4.93 2.22 18.70
CA LEU A 222 4.97 0.78 18.40
C LEU A 222 5.57 0.49 17.01
N PHE A 223 5.15 1.25 16.00
CA PHE A 223 5.65 1.11 14.64
C PHE A 223 7.14 1.41 14.54
N LEU A 224 7.59 2.55 15.09
CA LEU A 224 9.00 2.96 15.05
C LEU A 224 9.89 2.05 15.88
N GLU A 225 9.43 1.55 17.03
CA GLU A 225 10.17 0.56 17.82
C GLU A 225 10.31 -0.77 17.07
N ARG A 226 9.23 -1.23 16.41
CA ARG A 226 9.29 -2.43 15.57
C ARG A 226 10.28 -2.23 14.42
N ALA A 227 10.23 -1.09 13.72
CA ALA A 227 11.17 -0.76 12.67
C ALA A 227 12.63 -0.82 13.13
N ARG A 228 12.96 -0.17 14.26
CA ARG A 228 14.31 -0.23 14.86
C ARG A 228 14.72 -1.65 15.22
N SER A 229 13.82 -2.46 15.79
CA SER A 229 14.12 -3.85 16.14
C SER A 229 14.47 -4.73 14.92
N LEU A 230 13.93 -4.36 13.75
CA LEU A 230 14.19 -5.02 12.48
C LEU A 230 15.43 -4.48 11.76
N GLY A 231 16.02 -3.40 12.25
CA GLY A 231 17.17 -2.73 11.64
C GLY A 231 16.81 -1.89 10.43
N ILE A 232 15.58 -1.38 10.35
CA ILE A 232 15.22 -0.35 9.38
C ILE A 232 15.76 0.97 9.91
N GLU A 233 16.66 1.60 9.15
CA GLU A 233 17.25 2.88 9.53
C GLU A 233 16.17 3.97 9.55
N ILE A 234 16.24 4.82 10.58
CA ILE A 234 15.37 5.98 10.77
C ILE A 234 16.35 7.13 10.92
N ASP A 235 16.52 7.92 9.87
CA ASP A 235 17.27 9.18 9.94
C ASP A 235 16.49 10.24 10.74
#